data_AF-R9BCF4-F1
#
_entry.id   AF-R9BCF4-F1
#
_cell.length_a   1.000
_cell.length_b   1.000
_cell.length_c   1.000
_cell.angle_alpha   90.00
_cell.angle_beta   90.00
_cell.angle_gamma   90.00
#
_symmetry.space_group_name_H-M   'P 1'
#
loop_
_entity.id
_entity.type
_entity.pdbx_description
1 polymer ?
#
loop_
_entity_poly.entity_id
_entity_poly.type
_entity_poly.pdbx_seq_one_letter_code
_entity_poly.pdbx_strand_id
1 'polypeptide(L)'
;MGKYKLYPIRTIKDWQGEDWDVYEERKTAAGIILYSGWLYGSNRPGGAKSFIITQELVEFIEKTKRSEAIRELGVSGSAVSKMRRMFSFQRAHTKYDYAWVLKRKEDILYNSFQELFEKYSLRQHEVNACVAILRSEFGIKRSRKRIMDYEKEQNFHKNKEKIARCQTFEQVMAVVLTSDYYVAWRFHERACKELGLPTINERMQEKAQERQQWLADHQELLLSPVLSVREIAQKLQLNEKQVVHIRYSLRKKLKLPQTKCLPIMRKWTEEHRAWLVEHQDEILYDSFLELQQKYGFTQYQVTAYAEYLVKAAGVIRKKAARSSQADIVCEQWYQENKHAMLQMSLKEIRQLYNVSPQIAQKAYQRICRENQLPNLAEQEKLRMQQRRQWLYDHQHILLDPDLSRAEKAVQLNMTQLQVTRNRTLLRQLLGLSGDREELAAWRLQHQEILMSTDLSIAEIAKQLNRSTAYIVKTRNILRKALHLPSVKKQSWKWVLEHQQDLMDLSIGQLQQKYHLSYDQVRYRRQLLKQFQQEQQTKLQSGDNPQG
;
A
#
# COMPACT_ATOMS: atom_id res chain seq x y z
N MET A 1 -54.24 -19.51 18.41
CA MET A 1 -54.82 -18.21 18.03
C MET A 1 -55.34 -18.30 16.61
N GLY A 2 -56.63 -18.04 16.40
CA GLY A 2 -57.30 -18.19 15.10
C GLY A 2 -56.69 -17.27 14.04
N LYS A 3 -56.44 -17.81 12.84
CA LYS A 3 -56.00 -17.05 11.68
C LYS A 3 -57.14 -16.13 11.23
N TYR A 4 -57.05 -14.84 11.56
CA TYR A 4 -57.94 -13.83 10.98
C TYR A 4 -57.80 -13.89 9.44
N LYS A 5 -58.91 -14.17 8.75
CA LYS A 5 -58.99 -14.01 7.29
C LYS A 5 -58.93 -12.51 7.01
N LEU A 6 -57.79 -12.03 6.51
CA LEU A 6 -57.68 -10.68 5.98
C LEU A 6 -58.40 -10.67 4.63
N TYR A 7 -59.39 -9.79 4.48
CA TYR A 7 -60.06 -9.55 3.21
C TYR A 7 -59.43 -8.33 2.53
N PRO A 8 -59.20 -8.38 1.21
CA PRO A 8 -58.67 -7.23 0.49
C PRO A 8 -59.70 -6.10 0.47
N ILE A 9 -59.21 -4.87 0.58
CA ILE A 9 -60.00 -3.64 0.47
C ILE A 9 -60.53 -3.49 -0.98
N ARG A 10 -59.65 -3.76 -1.95
CA ARG A 10 -59.93 -3.75 -3.39
C ARG A 10 -58.79 -4.39 -4.16
N THR A 11 -59.01 -4.69 -5.44
CA THR A 11 -57.97 -5.11 -6.37
C THR A 11 -57.61 -3.93 -7.27
N ILE A 12 -56.32 -3.60 -7.39
CA ILE A 12 -55.82 -2.52 -8.26
C ILE A 12 -54.74 -3.04 -9.19
N LYS A 13 -54.58 -2.39 -10.35
CA LYS A 13 -53.47 -2.66 -11.25
C LYS A 13 -52.22 -1.87 -10.87
N ASP A 14 -51.08 -2.54 -10.91
CA ASP A 14 -49.79 -1.84 -10.83
C ASP A 14 -49.41 -1.20 -12.18
N TRP A 15 -48.33 -0.42 -12.17
CA TRP A 15 -47.76 0.22 -13.37
C TRP A 15 -47.35 -0.76 -14.49
N GLN A 16 -47.30 -2.07 -14.23
CA GLN A 16 -47.02 -3.11 -15.23
C GLN A 16 -48.30 -3.79 -15.73
N GLY A 17 -49.47 -3.38 -15.23
CA GLY A 17 -50.77 -3.94 -15.59
C GLY A 17 -51.15 -5.21 -14.82
N GLU A 18 -50.39 -5.59 -13.80
CA GLU A 18 -50.63 -6.78 -12.97
C GLU A 18 -51.65 -6.45 -11.87
N ASP A 19 -52.53 -7.40 -11.54
CA ASP A 19 -53.56 -7.23 -10.52
C ASP A 19 -53.01 -7.49 -9.10
N TRP A 20 -53.32 -6.60 -8.16
CA TRP A 20 -52.89 -6.66 -6.76
C TRP A 20 -54.05 -6.47 -5.79
N ASP A 21 -54.09 -7.31 -4.76
CA ASP A 21 -55.01 -7.21 -3.64
C ASP A 21 -54.48 -6.23 -2.59
N VAL A 22 -55.20 -5.11 -2.41
CA VAL A 22 -54.85 -4.03 -1.48
C VAL A 22 -55.34 -4.36 -0.08
N TYR A 23 -54.47 -4.21 0.92
CA TYR A 23 -54.81 -4.45 2.34
C TYR A 23 -54.52 -3.26 3.24
N GLU A 24 -53.75 -2.26 2.78
CA GLU A 24 -53.56 -0.98 3.50
C GLU A 24 -53.47 0.17 2.50
N GLU A 25 -54.00 1.31 2.91
CA GLU A 25 -53.92 2.56 2.18
C GLU A 25 -53.35 3.64 3.10
N ARG A 26 -52.32 4.35 2.62
CA ARG A 26 -51.71 5.44 3.37
C ARG A 26 -51.66 6.70 2.51
N LYS A 27 -52.37 7.74 2.93
CA LYS A 27 -52.27 9.07 2.34
C LYS A 27 -50.93 9.71 2.70
N THR A 28 -50.22 10.22 1.70
CA THR A 28 -48.94 10.91 1.89
C THR A 28 -49.11 12.43 1.86
N ALA A 29 -48.09 13.17 2.29
CA ALA A 29 -48.10 14.63 2.29
C ALA A 29 -48.13 15.22 0.87
N ALA A 30 -47.70 14.45 -0.14
CA ALA A 30 -47.79 14.80 -1.56
C ALA A 30 -49.17 14.55 -2.20
N GLY A 31 -50.18 14.12 -1.42
CA GLY A 31 -51.50 13.79 -1.93
C GLY A 31 -51.59 12.43 -2.65
N ILE A 32 -50.49 11.67 -2.73
CA ILE A 32 -50.44 10.34 -3.34
C ILE A 32 -50.85 9.30 -2.31
N ILE A 33 -51.68 8.33 -2.72
CA ILE A 33 -52.05 7.19 -1.87
C ILE A 33 -51.06 6.05 -2.09
N LEU A 34 -50.37 5.64 -1.04
CA LEU A 34 -49.54 4.44 -1.04
C LEU A 34 -50.39 3.23 -0.67
N TYR A 35 -50.47 2.28 -1.60
CA TYR A 35 -51.14 1.01 -1.38
C TYR A 35 -50.14 -0.05 -0.94
N SER A 36 -50.52 -0.88 0.03
CA SER A 36 -49.73 -2.05 0.44
C SER A 36 -50.58 -3.32 0.33
N GLY A 37 -50.00 -4.39 -0.21
CA GLY A 37 -50.77 -5.58 -0.50
C GLY A 37 -49.95 -6.75 -1.04
N TRP A 38 -50.67 -7.70 -1.63
CA TRP A 38 -50.12 -8.91 -2.24
C TRP A 38 -50.61 -9.04 -3.69
N LEU A 39 -49.84 -9.75 -4.51
CA LEU A 39 -50.22 -10.01 -5.90
C LEU A 39 -51.50 -10.86 -5.91
N TYR A 40 -52.42 -10.56 -6.83
CA TYR A 40 -53.67 -11.29 -6.99
C TYR A 40 -53.39 -12.79 -7.18
N GLY A 41 -54.10 -13.64 -6.43
CA GLY A 41 -53.92 -15.10 -6.46
C GLY A 41 -52.70 -15.65 -5.70
N SER A 42 -51.96 -14.81 -4.96
CA SER A 42 -50.83 -15.30 -4.14
C SER A 42 -51.27 -15.91 -2.80
N ASN A 43 -50.99 -17.20 -2.60
CA ASN A 43 -51.34 -17.96 -1.38
C ASN A 43 -50.43 -17.63 -0.18
N ARG A 44 -50.42 -16.38 0.31
CA ARG A 44 -49.58 -16.00 1.48
C ARG A 44 -50.31 -15.27 2.60
N PRO A 45 -51.23 -15.93 3.32
CA PRO A 45 -51.70 -15.44 4.62
C PRO A 45 -50.57 -15.52 5.65
N GLY A 46 -49.75 -14.46 5.76
CA GLY A 46 -48.66 -14.33 6.74
C GLY A 46 -47.36 -13.68 6.23
N GLY A 47 -47.26 -13.35 4.94
CA GLY A 47 -46.08 -12.65 4.39
C GLY A 47 -46.13 -11.13 4.61
N ALA A 48 -44.98 -10.45 4.62
CA ALA A 48 -44.94 -8.99 4.65
C ALA A 48 -45.64 -8.38 3.43
N LYS A 49 -46.50 -7.37 3.64
CA LYS A 49 -47.16 -6.62 2.57
C LYS A 49 -46.12 -5.84 1.76
N SER A 50 -46.26 -5.81 0.44
CA SER A 50 -45.39 -5.03 -0.44
C SER A 50 -46.10 -3.74 -0.86
N PHE A 51 -45.34 -2.66 -1.09
CA PHE A 51 -45.90 -1.46 -1.70
C PHE A 51 -46.30 -1.77 -3.15
N ILE A 52 -47.57 -1.49 -3.47
CA ILE A 52 -48.08 -1.58 -4.83
C ILE A 52 -47.68 -0.27 -5.52
N ILE A 53 -47.01 -0.42 -6.66
CA ILE A 53 -46.51 0.72 -7.42
C ILE A 53 -47.56 1.11 -8.45
N THR A 54 -48.27 2.20 -8.18
CA THR A 54 -49.20 2.81 -9.13
C THR A 54 -48.48 3.72 -10.13
N GLN A 55 -49.12 3.97 -11.27
CA GLN A 55 -48.59 4.87 -12.30
C GLN A 55 -48.29 6.28 -11.74
N GLU A 56 -49.19 6.82 -10.91
CA GLU A 56 -49.01 8.11 -10.23
C GLU A 56 -47.75 8.14 -9.36
N LEU A 57 -47.46 7.04 -8.64
CA LEU A 57 -46.26 6.93 -7.80
C LEU A 57 -44.99 6.88 -8.65
N VAL A 58 -45.02 6.23 -9.82
CA VAL A 58 -43.88 6.20 -10.76
C VAL A 58 -43.57 7.60 -11.27
N GLU A 59 -44.59 8.32 -11.75
CA GLU A 59 -44.45 9.68 -12.29
C GLU A 59 -43.94 10.67 -11.23
N PHE A 60 -44.41 10.53 -9.99
CA PHE A 60 -43.92 11.35 -8.89
C PHE A 60 -42.44 11.08 -8.57
N ILE A 61 -42.04 9.80 -8.50
CA ILE A 61 -40.64 9.42 -8.19
C ILE A 61 -39.67 9.79 -9.31
N GLU A 62 -40.15 9.85 -10.55
CA GLU A 62 -39.41 10.30 -11.72
C GLU A 62 -39.08 11.80 -11.62
N LYS A 63 -40.09 12.63 -11.29
CA LYS A 63 -39.98 14.10 -11.28
C LYS A 63 -39.28 14.66 -10.03
N THR A 64 -39.35 13.97 -8.89
CA THR A 64 -38.88 14.50 -7.59
C THR A 64 -37.48 14.01 -7.23
N LYS A 65 -36.67 14.79 -6.50
CA LYS A 65 -35.35 14.32 -6.03
C LYS A 65 -35.51 13.27 -4.92
N ARG A 66 -34.51 12.38 -4.74
CA ARG A 66 -34.56 11.31 -3.72
C ARG A 66 -34.86 11.83 -2.31
N SER A 67 -34.28 12.97 -1.92
CA SER A 67 -34.51 13.59 -0.61
C SER A 67 -35.93 14.11 -0.44
N GLU A 68 -36.49 14.73 -1.47
CA GLU A 68 -37.87 15.24 -1.50
C GLU A 68 -38.86 14.06 -1.45
N ALA A 69 -38.63 13.01 -2.23
CA ALA A 69 -39.45 11.80 -2.22
C ALA A 69 -39.47 11.08 -0.86
N ILE A 70 -38.36 11.09 -0.11
CA ILE A 70 -38.33 10.51 1.26
C ILE A 70 -39.23 11.32 2.20
N ARG A 71 -39.11 12.66 2.15
CA ARG A 71 -39.86 13.57 3.00
C ARG A 71 -41.36 13.50 2.70
N GLU A 72 -41.72 13.51 1.43
CA GLU A 72 -43.11 13.67 0.99
C GLU A 72 -43.90 12.36 1.00
N LEU A 73 -43.26 11.22 0.72
CA LEU A 73 -43.89 9.90 0.80
C LEU A 73 -43.86 9.31 2.21
N GLY A 74 -43.03 9.83 3.12
CA GLY A 74 -42.93 9.34 4.50
C GLY A 74 -42.48 7.88 4.60
N VAL A 75 -41.67 7.42 3.65
CA VAL A 75 -41.11 6.06 3.58
C VAL A 75 -39.58 6.08 3.74
N SER A 76 -39.02 4.95 4.16
CA SER A 76 -37.57 4.84 4.36
C SER A 76 -36.77 5.17 3.10
N GLY A 77 -35.59 5.77 3.27
CA GLY A 77 -34.67 6.02 2.15
C GLY A 77 -34.28 4.78 1.36
N SER A 78 -34.32 3.60 1.99
CA SER A 78 -34.16 2.30 1.33
C SER A 78 -35.34 1.93 0.43
N ALA A 79 -36.59 2.23 0.83
CA ALA A 79 -37.78 1.99 0.01
C ALA A 79 -37.78 2.88 -1.24
N VAL A 80 -37.53 4.19 -1.09
CA VAL A 80 -37.39 5.12 -2.23
C VAL A 80 -36.26 4.68 -3.16
N SER A 81 -35.14 4.20 -2.62
CA SER A 81 -34.01 3.70 -3.42
C SER A 81 -34.31 2.37 -4.12
N LYS A 82 -35.17 1.52 -3.54
CA LYS A 82 -35.65 0.29 -4.20
C LYS A 82 -36.59 0.67 -5.34
N MET A 83 -37.55 1.56 -5.11
CA MET A 83 -38.48 2.07 -6.13
C MET A 83 -37.70 2.72 -7.29
N ARG A 84 -36.80 3.67 -7.03
CA ARG A 84 -35.95 4.29 -8.07
C ARG A 84 -35.06 3.28 -8.83
N ARG A 85 -34.59 2.23 -8.17
CA ARG A 85 -33.85 1.12 -8.82
C ARG A 85 -34.74 0.27 -9.72
N MET A 86 -36.01 0.09 -9.34
CA MET A 86 -36.97 -0.67 -10.12
C MET A 86 -37.27 -0.01 -11.46
N PHE A 87 -37.32 1.33 -11.52
CA PHE A 87 -37.63 2.08 -12.76
C PHE A 87 -36.40 2.55 -13.54
N SER A 88 -35.19 2.14 -13.14
CA SER A 88 -33.94 2.63 -13.75
C SER A 88 -33.79 4.15 -13.76
N PHE A 89 -34.49 4.90 -12.90
CA PHE A 89 -34.30 6.36 -12.70
C PHE A 89 -32.99 6.71 -12.00
N GLN A 90 -31.99 5.82 -12.07
CA GLN A 90 -30.63 6.14 -11.70
C GLN A 90 -30.10 7.12 -12.73
N ARG A 91 -29.38 8.16 -12.28
CA ARG A 91 -28.40 8.77 -13.18
C ARG A 91 -27.52 7.63 -13.67
N ALA A 92 -27.46 7.43 -14.99
CA ALA A 92 -26.54 6.49 -15.60
C ALA A 92 -25.19 6.69 -14.90
N HIS A 93 -24.70 5.64 -14.23
CA HIS A 93 -23.28 5.65 -13.89
C HIS A 93 -22.61 5.68 -15.25
N THR A 94 -22.06 6.82 -15.61
CA THR A 94 -21.27 6.98 -16.83
C THR A 94 -20.35 5.78 -16.89
N LYS A 95 -20.54 4.97 -17.93
CA LYS A 95 -19.73 3.79 -18.18
C LYS A 95 -18.36 4.33 -18.57
N TYR A 96 -17.53 4.60 -17.57
CA TYR A 96 -16.20 5.16 -17.81
C TYR A 96 -15.45 4.19 -18.71
N ASP A 97 -14.94 4.71 -19.83
CA ASP A 97 -14.06 3.97 -20.70
C ASP A 97 -12.76 3.65 -19.93
N TYR A 98 -12.63 2.38 -19.51
CA TYR A 98 -11.48 1.89 -18.76
C TYR A 98 -10.17 2.07 -19.53
N ALA A 99 -10.20 1.98 -20.87
CA ALA A 99 -9.01 2.17 -21.70
C ALA A 99 -8.58 3.65 -21.70
N TRP A 100 -9.55 4.57 -21.77
CA TRP A 100 -9.31 6.01 -21.65
C TRP A 100 -8.72 6.38 -20.29
N VAL A 101 -9.30 5.84 -19.20
CA VAL A 101 -8.86 6.10 -17.82
C VAL A 101 -7.44 5.58 -17.58
N LEU A 102 -7.10 4.40 -18.11
CA LEU A 102 -5.78 3.82 -17.95
C LEU A 102 -4.72 4.60 -18.75
N LYS A 103 -5.04 5.02 -19.98
CA LYS A 103 -4.15 5.81 -20.84
C LYS A 103 -3.80 7.17 -20.21
N ARG A 104 -4.74 7.76 -19.47
CA ARG A 104 -4.60 9.09 -18.84
C ARG A 104 -4.44 9.03 -17.31
N LYS A 105 -3.99 7.88 -16.78
CA LYS A 105 -3.84 7.67 -15.32
C LYS A 105 -2.99 8.74 -14.65
N GLU A 106 -1.93 9.20 -15.31
CA GLU A 106 -1.02 10.21 -14.78
C GLU A 106 -1.68 11.59 -14.73
N ASP A 107 -2.49 11.95 -15.71
CA ASP A 107 -3.22 13.23 -15.67
C ASP A 107 -4.29 13.21 -14.56
N ILE A 108 -5.06 12.11 -14.47
CA ILE A 108 -6.16 11.94 -13.52
C ILE A 108 -5.69 11.96 -12.07
N LEU A 109 -4.52 11.36 -11.78
CA LEU A 109 -3.99 11.23 -10.43
C LEU A 109 -3.34 12.51 -9.90
N TYR A 110 -2.85 13.40 -10.78
CA TYR A 110 -1.98 14.50 -10.36
C TYR A 110 -2.38 15.89 -10.87
N ASN A 111 -3.10 16.02 -11.98
CA ASN A 111 -3.49 17.35 -12.46
C ASN A 111 -4.60 17.90 -11.57
N SER A 112 -4.78 19.23 -11.53
CA SER A 112 -5.83 19.87 -10.71
C SER A 112 -7.24 19.57 -11.26
N PHE A 113 -8.30 19.77 -10.46
CA PHE A 113 -9.67 19.60 -10.99
C PHE A 113 -9.96 20.61 -12.09
N GLN A 114 -9.38 21.80 -11.99
CA GLN A 114 -9.50 22.86 -12.98
C GLN A 114 -8.86 22.47 -14.32
N GLU A 115 -7.62 21.95 -14.31
CA GLU A 115 -6.97 21.49 -15.55
C GLU A 115 -7.67 20.28 -16.17
N LEU A 116 -8.17 19.35 -15.34
CA LEU A 116 -8.94 18.21 -15.85
C LEU A 116 -10.30 18.64 -16.42
N PHE A 117 -10.87 19.72 -15.89
CA PHE A 117 -12.06 20.35 -16.42
C PHE A 117 -11.75 21.12 -17.72
N GLU A 118 -10.64 21.85 -17.80
CA GLU A 118 -10.24 22.58 -19.00
C GLU A 118 -9.80 21.64 -20.13
N LYS A 119 -9.05 20.58 -19.83
CA LYS A 119 -8.55 19.61 -20.84
C LYS A 119 -9.57 18.56 -21.26
N TYR A 120 -10.41 18.10 -20.33
CA TYR A 120 -11.29 16.95 -20.54
C TYR A 120 -12.74 17.18 -20.10
N SER A 121 -13.08 18.39 -19.67
CA SER A 121 -14.41 18.73 -19.13
C SER A 121 -14.84 17.85 -17.95
N LEU A 122 -13.88 17.24 -17.25
CA LEU A 122 -14.15 16.35 -16.13
C LEU A 122 -14.44 17.12 -14.85
N ARG A 123 -15.63 16.92 -14.30
CA ARG A 123 -16.04 17.47 -13.01
C ARG A 123 -15.45 16.67 -11.85
N GLN A 124 -15.37 17.30 -10.68
CA GLN A 124 -14.74 16.71 -9.49
C GLN A 124 -15.24 15.29 -9.15
N HIS A 125 -16.54 15.04 -9.26
CA HIS A 125 -17.14 13.74 -8.97
C HIS A 125 -16.77 12.69 -10.02
N GLU A 126 -16.61 13.08 -11.29
CA GLU A 126 -16.22 12.20 -12.39
C GLU A 126 -14.76 11.79 -12.27
N VAL A 127 -13.90 12.75 -11.92
CA VAL A 127 -12.50 12.43 -11.65
C VAL A 127 -12.35 11.48 -10.44
N ASN A 128 -13.15 11.69 -9.38
CA ASN A 128 -13.14 10.78 -8.23
C ASN A 128 -13.58 9.36 -8.61
N ALA A 129 -14.51 9.21 -9.56
CA ALA A 129 -14.91 7.93 -10.09
C ALA A 129 -13.77 7.27 -10.90
N CYS A 130 -13.06 8.01 -11.75
CA CYS A 130 -11.87 7.52 -12.45
C CYS A 130 -10.77 7.04 -11.48
N VAL A 131 -10.51 7.78 -10.40
CA VAL A 131 -9.54 7.39 -9.37
C VAL A 131 -9.98 6.13 -8.63
N ALA A 132 -11.28 5.98 -8.36
CA ALA A 132 -11.82 4.76 -7.76
C ALA A 132 -11.61 3.55 -8.68
N ILE A 133 -11.81 3.71 -9.99
CA ILE A 133 -11.56 2.68 -11.01
C ILE A 133 -10.08 2.29 -11.05
N LEU A 134 -9.16 3.26 -11.06
CA LEU A 134 -7.71 3.02 -11.02
C LEU A 134 -7.29 2.22 -9.78
N ARG A 135 -8.01 2.36 -8.67
CA ARG A 135 -7.78 1.61 -7.44
C ARG A 135 -8.39 0.21 -7.46
N SER A 136 -9.66 0.10 -7.83
CA SER A 136 -10.41 -1.16 -7.72
C SER A 136 -10.04 -2.15 -8.81
N GLU A 137 -9.92 -1.70 -10.06
CA GLU A 137 -9.69 -2.57 -11.21
C GLU A 137 -8.20 -2.71 -11.55
N PHE A 138 -7.42 -1.64 -11.38
CA PHE A 138 -6.00 -1.60 -11.77
C PHE A 138 -5.01 -1.63 -10.60
N GLY A 139 -5.49 -1.67 -9.35
CA GLY A 139 -4.65 -1.82 -8.16
C GLY A 139 -3.70 -0.65 -7.86
N ILE A 140 -3.90 0.52 -8.46
CA ILE A 140 -3.04 1.68 -8.26
C ILE A 140 -3.30 2.28 -6.87
N LYS A 141 -2.34 2.09 -5.95
CA LYS A 141 -2.49 2.45 -4.53
C LYS A 141 -2.40 3.96 -4.23
N ARG A 142 -2.03 4.80 -5.20
CA ARG A 142 -1.82 6.23 -4.95
C ARG A 142 -3.13 6.96 -4.59
N SER A 143 -3.02 7.95 -3.70
CA SER A 143 -4.11 8.84 -3.31
C SER A 143 -3.85 10.26 -3.77
N ARG A 144 -4.79 10.85 -4.48
CA ARG A 144 -4.78 12.27 -4.83
C ARG A 144 -4.91 13.11 -3.54
N LYS A 145 -3.95 13.99 -3.27
CA LYS A 145 -3.98 14.91 -2.10
C LYS A 145 -4.79 16.14 -2.50
N ARG A 146 -6.04 16.22 -2.01
CA ARG A 146 -7.13 17.01 -2.62
C ARG A 146 -7.06 18.55 -2.56
N ILE A 147 -6.07 19.19 -1.94
CA ILE A 147 -6.09 20.66 -1.72
C ILE A 147 -4.74 21.34 -2.00
N MET A 148 -3.60 20.73 -1.64
CA MET A 148 -2.26 21.32 -1.85
C MET A 148 -1.80 21.39 -3.32
N ASP A 149 -2.51 20.75 -4.26
CA ASP A 149 -2.07 20.67 -5.66
C ASP A 149 -2.51 21.91 -6.48
N TYR A 150 -3.58 22.61 -6.09
CA TYR A 150 -4.08 23.79 -6.83
C TYR A 150 -3.18 25.02 -6.67
N GLU A 151 -2.76 25.32 -5.44
CA GLU A 151 -1.86 26.45 -5.16
C GLU A 151 -0.49 26.24 -5.80
N LYS A 152 0.00 25.00 -5.81
CA LYS A 152 1.26 24.63 -6.48
C LYS A 152 1.17 24.74 -8.00
N GLU A 153 0.03 24.38 -8.60
CA GLU A 153 -0.21 24.57 -10.03
C GLU A 153 -0.36 26.06 -10.40
N GLN A 154 -1.06 26.86 -9.61
CA GLN A 154 -1.08 28.32 -9.80
C GLN A 154 0.32 28.91 -9.71
N ASN A 155 1.14 28.43 -8.76
CA ASN A 155 2.51 28.87 -8.60
C ASN A 155 3.40 28.42 -9.78
N PHE A 156 3.17 27.21 -10.31
CA PHE A 156 3.82 26.72 -11.53
C PHE A 156 3.53 27.62 -12.73
N HIS A 157 2.27 27.94 -13.00
CA HIS A 157 1.89 28.82 -14.11
C HIS A 157 2.48 30.23 -13.96
N LYS A 158 2.51 30.78 -12.74
CA LYS A 158 3.11 32.10 -12.46
C LYS A 158 4.63 32.13 -12.59
N ASN A 159 5.32 31.02 -12.32
CA ASN A 159 6.79 30.97 -12.26
C ASN A 159 7.42 30.03 -13.31
N LYS A 160 6.68 29.62 -14.34
CA LYS A 160 7.11 28.65 -15.35
C LYS A 160 8.49 28.94 -15.95
N GLU A 161 8.75 30.18 -16.36
CA GLU A 161 10.05 30.58 -16.92
C GLU A 161 11.18 30.51 -15.90
N LYS A 162 10.90 30.88 -14.65
CA LYS A 162 11.88 30.81 -13.55
C LYS A 162 12.20 29.35 -13.22
N ILE A 163 11.21 28.48 -13.25
CA ILE A 163 11.36 27.04 -13.02
C ILE A 163 12.27 26.42 -14.09
N ALA A 164 12.06 26.72 -15.38
CA ALA A 164 12.89 26.15 -16.45
C ALA A 164 14.33 26.68 -16.49
N ARG A 165 14.60 27.84 -15.88
CA ARG A 165 15.94 28.44 -15.77
C ARG A 165 16.73 27.97 -14.55
N CYS A 166 16.11 27.23 -13.63
CA CYS A 166 16.78 26.70 -12.45
C CYS A 166 17.92 25.74 -12.82
N GLN A 167 19.00 25.77 -12.04
CA GLN A 167 20.17 24.91 -12.24
C GLN A 167 20.17 23.69 -11.30
N THR A 168 19.42 23.75 -10.19
CA THR A 168 19.29 22.67 -9.21
C THR A 168 17.83 22.42 -8.84
N PHE A 169 17.50 21.19 -8.43
CA PHE A 169 16.15 20.86 -7.96
C PHE A 169 15.80 21.56 -6.64
N GLU A 170 16.79 21.98 -5.85
CA GLU A 170 16.57 22.81 -4.65
C GLU A 170 16.00 24.19 -5.00
N GLN A 171 16.51 24.81 -6.07
CA GLN A 171 15.96 26.07 -6.59
C GLN A 171 14.53 25.87 -7.10
N VAL A 172 14.24 24.75 -7.78
CA VAL A 172 12.88 24.44 -8.23
C VAL A 172 11.93 24.21 -7.05
N MET A 173 12.36 23.49 -6.02
CA MET A 173 11.59 23.27 -4.79
C MET A 173 11.25 24.58 -4.08
N ALA A 174 12.20 25.52 -4.04
CA ALA A 174 11.99 26.86 -3.48
C ALA A 174 10.98 27.68 -4.28
N VAL A 175 11.05 27.65 -5.62
CA VAL A 175 10.13 28.40 -6.49
C VAL A 175 8.72 27.82 -6.45
N VAL A 176 8.57 26.49 -6.45
CA VAL A 176 7.28 25.81 -6.43
C VAL A 176 6.68 25.72 -5.01
N LEU A 177 7.43 26.11 -3.98
CA LEU A 177 7.05 25.99 -2.56
C LEU A 177 6.66 24.55 -2.20
N THR A 178 7.52 23.60 -2.57
CA THR A 178 7.30 22.17 -2.30
C THR A 178 8.52 21.56 -1.63
N SER A 179 8.29 20.75 -0.59
CA SER A 179 9.30 19.90 0.04
C SER A 179 9.44 18.53 -0.65
N ASP A 180 8.60 18.26 -1.65
CA ASP A 180 8.61 17.01 -2.40
C ASP A 180 9.45 17.14 -3.68
N TYR A 181 10.58 16.41 -3.70
CA TYR A 181 11.51 16.34 -4.82
C TYR A 181 10.85 15.85 -6.11
N TYR A 182 9.93 14.89 -6.03
CA TYR A 182 9.25 14.34 -7.21
C TYR A 182 8.37 15.39 -7.89
N VAL A 183 7.68 16.20 -7.07
CA VAL A 183 6.83 17.29 -7.55
C VAL A 183 7.69 18.36 -8.24
N ALA A 184 8.83 18.74 -7.65
CA ALA A 184 9.75 19.70 -8.25
C ALA A 184 10.34 19.19 -9.57
N TRP A 185 10.79 17.93 -9.61
CA TRP A 185 11.30 17.30 -10.84
C TRP A 185 10.28 17.34 -11.97
N ARG A 186 9.03 16.95 -11.70
CA ARG A 186 7.95 16.93 -12.69
C ARG A 186 7.63 18.32 -13.23
N PHE A 187 7.53 19.32 -12.35
CA PHE A 187 7.27 20.69 -12.78
C PHE A 187 8.42 21.26 -13.60
N HIS A 188 9.66 20.94 -13.24
CA HIS A 188 10.82 21.32 -14.05
C HIS A 188 10.79 20.66 -15.43
N GLU A 189 10.57 19.35 -15.50
CA GLU A 189 10.48 18.60 -16.76
C GLU A 189 9.35 19.14 -17.65
N ARG A 190 8.19 19.43 -17.06
CA ARG A 190 7.06 20.05 -17.76
C ARG A 190 7.40 21.44 -18.28
N ALA A 191 7.99 22.32 -17.47
CA ALA A 191 8.38 23.66 -17.88
C ALA A 191 9.41 23.63 -19.02
N CYS A 192 10.42 22.77 -18.92
CA CYS A 192 11.43 22.56 -19.95
C CYS A 192 10.84 22.04 -21.26
N LYS A 193 9.95 21.05 -21.19
CA LYS A 193 9.28 20.50 -22.37
C LYS A 193 8.39 21.53 -23.06
N GLU A 194 7.67 22.34 -22.30
CA GLU A 194 6.80 23.39 -22.86
C GLU A 194 7.58 24.59 -23.41
N LEU A 195 8.84 24.79 -23.00
CA LEU A 195 9.72 25.88 -23.47
C LEU A 195 10.82 25.42 -24.44
N GLY A 196 10.88 24.12 -24.77
CA GLY A 196 11.92 23.55 -25.63
C GLY A 196 13.34 23.62 -25.04
N LEU A 197 13.47 23.67 -23.72
CA LEU A 197 14.76 23.79 -23.02
C LEU A 197 15.24 22.42 -22.51
N PRO A 198 16.56 22.15 -22.50
CA PRO A 198 17.10 20.92 -21.92
C PRO A 198 16.88 20.91 -20.41
N THR A 199 16.51 19.75 -19.89
CA THR A 199 16.24 19.51 -18.47
C THR A 199 17.53 19.57 -17.64
N ILE A 200 17.42 19.76 -16.32
CA ILE A 200 18.57 19.72 -15.40
C ILE A 200 19.30 18.37 -15.52
N ASN A 201 18.56 17.26 -15.67
CA ASN A 201 19.15 15.94 -15.80
C ASN A 201 19.93 15.79 -17.11
N GLU A 202 19.39 16.26 -18.23
CA GLU A 202 20.09 16.23 -19.53
C GLU A 202 21.37 17.08 -19.48
N ARG A 203 21.30 18.29 -18.91
CA ARG A 203 22.49 19.14 -18.70
C ARG A 203 23.52 18.48 -17.77
N MET A 204 23.06 17.77 -16.73
CA MET A 204 23.95 17.02 -15.84
C MET A 204 24.61 15.83 -16.55
N GLN A 205 23.88 15.17 -17.45
CA GLN A 205 24.41 14.07 -18.26
C GLN A 205 25.42 14.57 -19.28
N GLU A 206 25.15 15.68 -19.96
CA GLU A 206 26.06 16.32 -20.90
C GLU A 206 27.37 16.74 -20.20
N LYS A 207 27.29 17.45 -19.07
CA LYS A 207 28.47 17.78 -18.25
C LYS A 207 29.21 16.54 -17.74
N ALA A 208 28.49 15.45 -17.44
CA ALA A 208 29.11 14.20 -17.03
C ALA A 208 29.84 13.52 -18.19
N GLN A 209 29.31 13.61 -19.42
CA GLN A 209 29.94 13.12 -20.64
C GLN A 209 31.17 13.94 -21.01
N GLU A 210 31.08 15.28 -21.00
CA GLU A 210 32.22 16.19 -21.19
C GLU A 210 33.35 15.88 -20.20
N ARG A 211 32.99 15.69 -18.91
CA ARG A 211 33.97 15.32 -17.89
C ARG A 211 34.58 13.94 -18.13
N GLN A 212 33.83 13.00 -18.69
CA GLN A 212 34.36 11.68 -19.03
C GLN A 212 35.29 11.73 -20.23
N GLN A 213 34.95 12.49 -21.28
CA GLN A 213 35.80 12.73 -22.44
C GLN A 213 37.10 13.40 -22.02
N TRP A 214 37.03 14.47 -21.23
CA TRP A 214 38.22 15.14 -20.69
C TRP A 214 39.10 14.19 -19.87
N LEU A 215 38.51 13.29 -19.07
CA LEU A 215 39.27 12.31 -18.29
C LEU A 215 39.95 11.26 -19.17
N ALA A 216 39.34 10.87 -20.29
CA ALA A 216 39.92 9.94 -21.26
C ALA A 216 41.11 10.59 -21.98
N ASP A 217 40.95 11.83 -22.45
CA ASP A 217 41.98 12.58 -23.17
C ASP A 217 43.22 12.84 -22.30
N HIS A 218 43.04 13.06 -21.00
CA HIS A 218 44.12 13.36 -20.06
C HIS A 218 44.53 12.17 -19.18
N GLN A 219 44.06 10.95 -19.49
CA GLN A 219 44.27 9.76 -18.67
C GLN A 219 45.76 9.41 -18.50
N GLU A 220 46.53 9.47 -19.58
CA GLU A 220 47.96 9.12 -19.58
C GLU A 220 48.80 10.12 -18.77
N LEU A 221 48.50 11.41 -18.93
CA LEU A 221 49.11 12.50 -18.16
C LEU A 221 48.79 12.39 -16.66
N LEU A 222 47.55 12.07 -16.31
CA LEU A 222 47.11 11.92 -14.92
C LEU A 222 47.64 10.65 -14.26
N LEU A 223 47.87 9.56 -15.00
CA LEU A 223 48.38 8.30 -14.45
C LEU A 223 49.91 8.17 -14.52
N SER A 224 50.59 9.11 -15.19
CA SER A 224 52.05 9.11 -15.32
C SER A 224 52.78 8.87 -13.98
N PRO A 225 53.68 7.87 -13.90
CA PRO A 225 54.49 7.61 -12.72
C PRO A 225 55.68 8.58 -12.59
N VAL A 226 56.02 9.30 -13.66
CA VAL A 226 57.21 10.17 -13.75
C VAL A 226 56.88 11.61 -13.37
N LEU A 227 55.69 12.09 -13.70
CA LEU A 227 55.30 13.47 -13.44
C LEU A 227 54.75 13.66 -12.01
N SER A 228 55.27 14.69 -11.33
CA SER A 228 54.79 15.10 -10.02
C SER A 228 53.39 15.73 -10.10
N VAL A 229 52.64 15.70 -8.99
CA VAL A 229 51.30 16.32 -8.90
C VAL A 229 51.33 17.81 -9.25
N ARG A 230 52.43 18.50 -8.94
CA ARG A 230 52.61 19.93 -9.20
C ARG A 230 52.83 20.23 -10.69
N GLU A 231 53.62 19.41 -11.37
CA GLU A 231 53.83 19.54 -12.82
C GLU A 231 52.56 19.20 -13.61
N ILE A 232 51.78 18.21 -13.15
CA ILE A 232 50.48 17.88 -13.74
C ILE A 232 49.47 19.03 -13.50
N ALA A 233 49.48 19.62 -12.31
CA ALA A 233 48.66 20.78 -11.97
C ALA A 233 48.97 21.98 -12.88
N GLN A 234 50.26 22.23 -13.16
CA GLN A 234 50.68 23.29 -14.08
C GLN A 234 50.27 23.01 -15.53
N LYS A 235 50.47 21.78 -16.03
CA LYS A 235 50.12 21.40 -17.41
C LYS A 235 48.62 21.43 -17.68
N LEU A 236 47.80 21.08 -16.68
CA LEU A 236 46.34 21.03 -16.81
C LEU A 236 45.65 22.30 -16.29
N GLN A 237 46.40 23.29 -15.81
CA GLN A 237 45.88 24.49 -15.16
C GLN A 237 44.87 24.19 -14.02
N LEU A 238 45.17 23.14 -13.24
CA LEU A 238 44.33 22.67 -12.13
C LEU A 238 45.00 22.91 -10.78
N ASN A 239 44.21 22.92 -9.69
CA ASN A 239 44.77 22.93 -8.35
C ASN A 239 45.37 21.54 -8.01
N GLU A 240 46.52 21.51 -7.33
CA GLU A 240 47.16 20.27 -6.86
C GLU A 240 46.18 19.35 -6.11
N LYS A 241 45.29 19.91 -5.28
CA LYS A 241 44.26 19.14 -4.56
C LYS A 241 43.25 18.48 -5.52
N GLN A 242 42.88 19.17 -6.59
CA GLN A 242 41.97 18.65 -7.62
C GLN A 242 42.66 17.51 -8.39
N VAL A 243 43.94 17.65 -8.73
CA VAL A 243 44.73 16.61 -9.39
C VAL A 243 44.81 15.34 -8.53
N VAL A 244 45.09 15.48 -7.23
CA VAL A 244 45.12 14.32 -6.30
C VAL A 244 43.76 13.59 -6.28
N HIS A 245 42.67 14.34 -6.17
CA HIS A 245 41.32 13.76 -6.11
C HIS A 245 40.93 13.07 -7.43
N ILE A 246 41.29 13.67 -8.57
CA ILE A 246 41.08 13.11 -9.91
C ILE A 246 41.90 11.82 -10.09
N ARG A 247 43.20 11.82 -9.75
CA ARG A 247 44.07 10.63 -9.81
C ARG A 247 43.53 9.50 -8.93
N TYR A 248 43.10 9.82 -7.71
CA TYR A 248 42.49 8.84 -6.80
C TYR A 248 41.23 8.22 -7.40
N SER A 249 40.33 9.06 -7.93
CA SER A 249 39.07 8.60 -8.53
C SER A 249 39.29 7.76 -9.78
N LEU A 250 40.24 8.13 -10.64
CA LEU A 250 40.64 7.37 -11.83
C LEU A 250 41.25 6.02 -11.46
N ARG A 251 42.21 5.98 -10.53
CA ARG A 251 42.81 4.72 -10.05
C ARG A 251 41.78 3.79 -9.42
N LYS A 252 40.80 4.34 -8.67
CA LYS A 252 39.69 3.57 -8.12
C LYS A 252 38.80 2.97 -9.21
N LYS A 253 38.48 3.74 -10.27
CA LYS A 253 37.71 3.24 -11.43
C LYS A 253 38.46 2.12 -12.17
N LEU A 254 39.78 2.26 -12.33
CA LEU A 254 40.65 1.30 -13.03
C LEU A 254 41.17 0.17 -12.12
N LYS A 255 40.71 0.08 -10.86
CA LYS A 255 41.15 -0.92 -9.86
C LYS A 255 42.68 -0.99 -9.64
N LEU A 256 43.37 0.14 -9.76
CA LEU A 256 44.82 0.23 -9.54
C LEU A 256 45.15 0.36 -8.03
N PRO A 257 46.31 -0.14 -7.56
CA PRO A 257 46.70 -0.10 -6.14
C PRO A 257 46.79 1.35 -5.62
N GLN A 258 46.15 1.60 -4.48
CA GLN A 258 46.08 2.91 -3.84
C GLN A 258 47.28 3.12 -2.92
N THR A 259 48.27 3.92 -3.35
CA THR A 259 49.31 4.43 -2.45
C THR A 259 48.73 5.58 -1.62
N LYS A 260 48.22 5.29 -0.42
CA LYS A 260 47.86 6.30 0.58
C LYS A 260 49.13 6.92 1.17
N CYS A 261 49.77 7.86 0.48
CA CYS A 261 50.83 8.66 1.09
C CYS A 261 50.20 9.91 1.70
N LEU A 262 50.24 10.03 3.03
CA LEU A 262 49.83 11.24 3.74
C LEU A 262 50.78 12.40 3.39
N PRO A 263 50.28 13.63 3.15
CA PRO A 263 51.08 14.75 2.66
C PRO A 263 52.30 15.14 3.52
N ILE A 264 52.29 14.81 4.81
CA ILE A 264 53.33 15.20 5.78
C ILE A 264 54.58 14.31 5.72
N MET A 265 54.46 13.09 5.19
CA MET A 265 55.58 12.13 5.17
C MET A 265 56.69 12.51 4.19
N ARG A 266 56.45 13.47 3.28
CA ARG A 266 57.44 13.94 2.29
C ARG A 266 58.48 14.92 2.86
N LYS A 267 58.33 15.40 4.12
CA LYS A 267 59.20 16.42 4.73
C LYS A 267 60.06 15.93 5.90
N TRP A 268 59.96 14.68 6.31
CA TRP A 268 60.71 14.18 7.47
C TRP A 268 62.12 13.76 7.06
N THR A 269 63.12 14.39 7.67
CA THR A 269 64.54 14.00 7.58
C THR A 269 64.72 12.59 8.15
N GLU A 270 65.82 11.95 7.77
CA GLU A 270 66.17 10.61 8.23
C GLU A 270 66.35 10.56 9.76
N GLU A 271 66.90 11.63 10.33
CA GLU A 271 67.01 11.86 11.78
C GLU A 271 65.64 11.92 12.49
N HIS A 272 64.65 12.57 11.88
CA HIS A 272 63.31 12.65 12.44
C HIS A 272 62.62 11.28 12.44
N ARG A 273 62.92 10.43 11.45
CA ARG A 273 62.40 9.06 11.39
C ARG A 273 63.05 8.16 12.42
N ALA A 274 64.35 8.29 12.62
CA ALA A 274 65.08 7.58 13.67
C ALA A 274 64.53 7.92 15.07
N TRP A 275 64.34 9.22 15.35
CA TRP A 275 63.77 9.68 16.61
C TRP A 275 62.37 9.11 16.89
N LEU A 276 61.51 9.05 15.86
CA LEU A 276 60.16 8.48 15.99
C LEU A 276 60.19 6.99 16.34
N VAL A 277 61.15 6.23 15.79
CA VAL A 277 61.31 4.80 16.09
C VAL A 277 61.85 4.62 17.51
N GLU A 278 62.77 5.47 17.97
CA GLU A 278 63.27 5.45 19.34
C GLU A 278 62.17 5.77 20.37
N HIS A 279 61.29 6.72 20.06
CA HIS A 279 60.18 7.15 20.93
C HIS A 279 58.86 6.46 20.60
N GLN A 280 58.91 5.29 19.94
CA GLN A 280 57.72 4.60 19.43
C GLN A 280 56.72 4.24 20.53
N ASP A 281 57.20 3.87 21.71
CA ASP A 281 56.34 3.43 22.81
C ASP A 281 55.58 4.62 23.42
N GLU A 282 56.27 5.73 23.67
CA GLU A 282 55.64 6.96 24.16
C GLU A 282 54.63 7.51 23.15
N ILE A 283 55.02 7.56 21.87
CA ILE A 283 54.12 8.06 20.83
C ILE A 283 52.91 7.14 20.71
N LEU A 284 53.06 5.82 20.73
CA LEU A 284 51.93 4.91 20.52
C LEU A 284 50.99 4.82 21.73
N TYR A 285 51.51 4.94 22.96
CA TYR A 285 50.77 4.58 24.18
C TYR A 285 50.51 5.75 25.15
N ASP A 286 51.33 6.80 25.19
CA ASP A 286 51.06 7.95 26.07
C ASP A 286 49.80 8.72 25.63
N SER A 287 49.17 9.39 26.59
CA SER A 287 48.00 10.22 26.31
C SER A 287 48.37 11.44 25.47
N PHE A 288 47.39 11.98 24.73
CA PHE A 288 47.62 13.20 23.94
C PHE A 288 48.09 14.38 24.81
N LEU A 289 47.57 14.49 26.04
CA LEU A 289 47.90 15.58 26.95
C LEU A 289 49.36 15.50 27.40
N GLU A 290 49.86 14.29 27.69
CA GLU A 290 51.26 14.07 28.08
C GLU A 290 52.22 14.37 26.92
N LEU A 291 51.88 13.96 25.70
CA LEU A 291 52.70 14.24 24.52
C LEU A 291 52.67 15.73 24.13
N GLN A 292 51.54 16.41 24.37
CA GLN A 292 51.45 17.85 24.21
C GLN A 292 52.31 18.60 25.23
N GLN A 293 52.34 18.14 26.49
CA GLN A 293 53.16 18.76 27.54
C GLN A 293 54.66 18.48 27.38
N LYS A 294 55.05 17.24 27.03
CA LYS A 294 56.45 16.83 26.88
C LYS A 294 57.10 17.37 25.60
N TYR A 295 56.39 17.33 24.47
CA TYR A 295 56.95 17.59 23.14
C TYR A 295 56.26 18.73 22.37
N GLY A 296 55.20 19.32 22.93
CA GLY A 296 54.44 20.37 22.23
C GLY A 296 53.64 19.85 21.03
N PHE A 297 53.42 18.53 20.93
CA PHE A 297 52.77 17.96 19.75
C PHE A 297 51.28 18.28 19.69
N THR A 298 50.81 18.56 18.46
CA THR A 298 49.38 18.68 18.16
C THR A 298 48.75 17.31 17.95
N GLN A 299 47.43 17.21 18.18
CA GLN A 299 46.71 15.94 18.05
C GLN A 299 46.87 15.32 16.66
N TYR A 300 46.97 16.17 15.64
CA TYR A 300 47.18 15.78 14.26
C TYR A 300 48.61 15.28 13.97
N GLN A 301 49.63 15.84 14.64
CA GLN A 301 51.00 15.32 14.56
C GLN A 301 51.10 13.94 15.22
N VAL A 302 50.52 13.79 16.41
CA VAL A 302 50.54 12.51 17.15
C VAL A 302 49.82 11.39 16.38
N THR A 303 48.74 11.68 15.65
CA THR A 303 48.09 10.70 14.78
C THR A 303 48.94 10.35 13.56
N ALA A 304 49.54 11.35 12.91
CA ALA A 304 50.41 11.14 11.76
C ALA A 304 51.67 10.31 12.11
N TYR A 305 52.29 10.57 13.26
CA TYR A 305 53.44 9.82 13.77
C TYR A 305 53.08 8.37 14.09
N ALA A 306 51.96 8.16 14.77
CA ALA A 306 51.48 6.82 15.07
C ALA A 306 51.13 6.00 13.82
N GLU A 307 50.59 6.65 12.79
CA GLU A 307 50.33 5.99 11.51
C GLU A 307 51.61 5.62 10.76
N TYR A 308 52.66 6.45 10.83
CA TYR A 308 53.98 6.13 10.27
C TYR A 308 54.58 4.90 10.96
N LEU A 309 54.59 4.89 12.29
CA LEU A 309 55.17 3.80 13.07
C LEU A 309 54.50 2.46 12.75
N VAL A 310 53.17 2.45 12.62
CA VAL A 310 52.41 1.23 12.32
C VAL A 310 52.54 0.80 10.85
N LYS A 311 52.43 1.74 9.90
CA LYS A 311 52.29 1.39 8.47
C LYS A 311 53.62 1.34 7.72
N ALA A 312 54.58 2.19 8.08
CA ALA A 312 55.83 2.35 7.35
C ALA A 312 57.02 1.74 8.11
N ALA A 313 57.07 1.92 9.44
CA ALA A 313 58.12 1.29 10.27
C ALA A 313 57.75 -0.13 10.73
N GLY A 314 56.50 -0.57 10.54
CA GLY A 314 56.06 -1.94 10.81
C GLY A 314 55.92 -2.29 12.30
N VAL A 315 55.82 -1.30 13.18
CA VAL A 315 55.70 -1.51 14.64
C VAL A 315 54.35 -2.17 14.95
N ILE A 316 54.41 -3.33 15.62
CA ILE A 316 53.21 -4.08 16.03
C ILE A 316 52.59 -3.38 17.23
N ARG A 317 51.40 -2.78 17.03
CA ARG A 317 50.63 -2.21 18.14
C ARG A 317 50.19 -3.29 19.13
N LYS A 318 50.59 -3.15 20.40
CA LYS A 318 49.92 -3.80 21.52
C LYS A 318 48.53 -3.18 21.64
N LYS A 319 47.51 -3.99 21.92
CA LYS A 319 46.07 -3.68 21.79
C LYS A 319 45.53 -2.64 22.81
N ALA A 320 46.38 -1.81 23.40
CA ALA A 320 45.96 -0.69 24.22
C ALA A 320 45.68 0.51 23.31
N ALA A 321 44.41 0.79 23.02
CA ALA A 321 44.02 2.05 22.42
C ALA A 321 44.22 3.16 23.46
N ARG A 322 44.83 4.28 23.08
CA ARG A 322 44.93 5.46 23.95
C ARG A 322 43.54 5.79 24.50
N SER A 323 43.38 5.74 25.81
CA SER A 323 42.13 6.10 26.48
C SER A 323 41.91 7.61 26.32
N SER A 324 40.82 8.01 25.68
CA SER A 324 40.41 9.42 25.73
C SER A 324 39.90 9.76 27.14
N GLN A 325 39.89 11.05 27.48
CA GLN A 325 39.29 11.50 28.75
C GLN A 325 37.82 11.07 28.86
N ALA A 326 37.10 11.01 27.73
CA ALA A 326 35.73 10.50 27.69
C ALA A 326 35.67 8.99 28.00
N ASP A 327 36.65 8.21 27.56
CA ASP A 327 36.71 6.78 27.87
C ASP A 327 36.98 6.55 29.37
N ILE A 328 37.81 7.39 30.00
CA ILE A 328 38.07 7.33 31.45
C ILE A 328 36.79 7.63 32.24
N VAL A 329 36.05 8.67 31.87
CA VAL A 329 34.77 9.04 32.52
C VAL A 329 33.72 7.94 32.31
N CYS A 330 33.63 7.38 31.09
CA CYS A 330 32.73 6.26 30.83
C CYS A 330 33.11 5.00 31.61
N GLU A 331 34.40 4.74 31.80
CA GLU A 331 34.89 3.61 32.59
C GLU A 331 34.58 3.79 34.08
N GLN A 332 34.80 4.99 34.63
CA GLN A 332 34.44 5.31 36.02
C GLN A 332 32.95 5.13 36.27
N TRP A 333 32.10 5.70 35.39
CA TRP A 333 30.65 5.53 35.46
C TRP A 333 30.25 4.05 35.40
N TYR A 334 30.90 3.25 34.54
CA TYR A 334 30.63 1.81 34.45
C TYR A 334 31.00 1.08 35.74
N GLN A 335 32.18 1.34 36.30
CA GLN A 335 32.65 0.68 37.52
C GLN A 335 31.77 1.00 38.74
N GLU A 336 31.29 2.23 38.86
CA GLU A 336 30.40 2.66 39.94
C GLU A 336 29.02 1.98 39.87
N ASN A 337 28.50 1.78 38.66
CA ASN A 337 27.11 1.36 38.47
C ASN A 337 26.92 -0.11 38.09
N LYS A 338 28.01 -0.85 37.81
CA LYS A 338 27.94 -2.25 37.35
C LYS A 338 27.17 -3.18 38.30
N HIS A 339 27.31 -2.98 39.62
CA HIS A 339 26.68 -3.85 40.62
C HIS A 339 25.16 -3.61 40.70
N ALA A 340 24.72 -2.36 40.56
CA ALA A 340 23.30 -2.02 40.54
C ALA A 340 22.62 -2.50 39.24
N MET A 341 23.31 -2.35 38.10
CA MET A 341 22.77 -2.74 36.78
C MET A 341 22.58 -4.25 36.59
N LEU A 342 23.21 -5.10 37.41
CA LEU A 342 23.08 -6.57 37.33
C LEU A 342 21.63 -7.06 37.47
N GLN A 343 20.86 -6.39 38.33
CA GLN A 343 19.47 -6.77 38.63
C GLN A 343 18.44 -6.03 37.77
N MET A 344 18.90 -5.23 36.81
CA MET A 344 18.04 -4.31 36.07
C MET A 344 17.84 -4.76 34.62
N SER A 345 16.66 -4.50 34.08
CA SER A 345 16.40 -4.67 32.66
C SER A 345 17.03 -3.54 31.82
N LEU A 346 17.30 -3.80 30.54
CA LEU A 346 17.75 -2.76 29.59
C LEU A 346 16.86 -1.51 29.58
N LYS A 347 15.55 -1.68 29.83
CA LYS A 347 14.60 -0.57 29.90
C LYS A 347 14.79 0.24 31.17
N GLU A 348 14.99 -0.42 32.30
CA GLU A 348 15.26 0.22 33.59
C GLU A 348 16.60 0.95 33.59
N ILE A 349 17.66 0.35 33.02
CA ILE A 349 18.98 1.01 32.89
C ILE A 349 18.87 2.29 32.07
N ARG A 350 18.12 2.25 30.97
CA ARG A 350 17.86 3.42 30.13
C ARG A 350 17.11 4.52 30.89
N GLN A 351 16.11 4.14 31.68
CA GLN A 351 15.24 5.09 32.39
C GLN A 351 15.93 5.70 33.61
N LEU A 352 16.63 4.90 34.41
CA LEU A 352 17.25 5.38 35.65
C LEU A 352 18.53 6.19 35.40
N TYR A 353 19.32 5.83 34.39
CA TYR A 353 20.58 6.53 34.09
C TYR A 353 20.45 7.57 32.96
N ASN A 354 19.26 7.71 32.35
CA ASN A 354 19.01 8.62 31.23
C ASN A 354 20.05 8.49 30.09
N VAL A 355 20.51 7.27 29.82
CA VAL A 355 21.51 6.98 28.78
C VAL A 355 20.87 6.54 27.48
N SER A 356 21.60 6.69 26.37
CA SER A 356 21.12 6.21 25.07
C SER A 356 20.95 4.68 25.06
N PRO A 357 20.05 4.13 24.23
CA PRO A 357 19.86 2.67 24.13
C PRO A 357 21.14 1.91 23.80
N GLN A 358 22.05 2.53 23.04
CA GLN A 358 23.32 1.92 22.64
C GLN A 358 24.32 1.84 23.81
N ILE A 359 24.34 2.87 24.68
CA ILE A 359 25.20 2.88 25.87
C ILE A 359 24.69 1.87 26.88
N ALA A 360 23.37 1.84 27.14
CA ALA A 360 22.74 0.82 28.00
C ALA A 360 23.01 -0.60 27.50
N GLN A 361 22.89 -0.83 26.18
CA GLN A 361 23.17 -2.13 25.57
C GLN A 361 24.64 -2.54 25.72
N LYS A 362 25.59 -1.63 25.48
CA LYS A 362 27.03 -1.91 25.65
C LYS A 362 27.38 -2.22 27.10
N ALA A 363 26.86 -1.43 28.05
CA ALA A 363 27.06 -1.66 29.48
C ALA A 363 26.51 -3.02 29.92
N TYR A 364 25.27 -3.34 29.54
CA TYR A 364 24.63 -4.62 29.87
C TYR A 364 25.37 -5.81 29.24
N GLN A 365 25.76 -5.72 27.96
CA GLN A 365 26.56 -6.77 27.31
C GLN A 365 27.91 -7.00 27.98
N ARG A 366 28.55 -5.93 28.48
CA ARG A 366 29.80 -6.04 29.24
C ARG A 366 29.57 -6.71 30.59
N ILE A 367 28.51 -6.34 31.31
CA ILE A 367 28.10 -7.00 32.57
C ILE A 367 27.86 -8.49 32.35
N CYS A 368 27.16 -8.86 31.27
CA CYS A 368 26.93 -10.27 30.93
C CYS A 368 28.24 -11.02 30.69
N ARG A 369 29.21 -10.41 30.00
CA ARG A 369 30.54 -11.02 29.77
C ARG A 369 31.33 -11.19 31.06
N GLU A 370 31.33 -10.17 31.92
CA GLU A 370 32.07 -10.19 33.19
C GLU A 370 31.51 -11.21 34.19
N ASN A 371 30.19 -11.44 34.17
CA ASN A 371 29.50 -12.36 35.09
C ASN A 371 29.12 -13.71 34.45
N GLN A 372 29.63 -14.00 33.24
CA GLN A 372 29.32 -15.22 32.48
C GLN A 372 27.81 -15.48 32.31
N LEU A 373 27.00 -14.41 32.25
CA LEU A 373 25.57 -14.50 32.00
C LEU A 373 25.29 -14.63 30.49
N PRO A 374 24.18 -15.28 30.09
CA PRO A 374 23.83 -15.41 28.69
C PRO A 374 23.68 -14.04 28.05
N ASN A 375 24.37 -13.81 26.94
CA ASN A 375 24.27 -12.56 26.20
C ASN A 375 22.82 -12.35 25.71
N LEU A 376 22.42 -11.12 25.42
CA LEU A 376 21.08 -10.78 24.89
C LEU A 376 20.69 -11.66 23.69
N ALA A 377 21.64 -11.96 22.81
CA ALA A 377 21.42 -12.85 21.68
C ALA A 377 21.15 -14.32 22.10
N GLU A 378 21.79 -14.79 23.17
CA GLU A 378 21.59 -16.13 23.73
C GLU A 378 20.29 -16.22 24.51
N GLN A 379 19.92 -15.17 25.25
CA GLN A 379 18.61 -15.06 25.90
C GLN A 379 17.48 -15.06 24.86
N GLU A 380 17.65 -14.36 23.73
CA GLU A 380 16.69 -14.40 22.63
C GLU A 380 16.60 -15.80 21.99
N LYS A 381 17.74 -16.47 21.77
CA LYS A 381 17.76 -17.87 21.32
C LYS A 381 17.01 -18.79 22.29
N LEU A 382 17.26 -18.65 23.60
CA LEU A 382 16.60 -19.44 24.63
C LEU A 382 15.09 -19.17 24.65
N ARG A 383 14.65 -17.91 24.55
CA ARG A 383 13.22 -17.57 24.43
C ARG A 383 12.59 -18.16 23.17
N MET A 384 13.29 -18.14 22.04
CA MET A 384 12.82 -18.76 20.81
C MET A 384 12.73 -20.29 20.94
N GLN A 385 13.67 -20.93 21.63
CA GLN A 385 13.65 -22.35 21.95
C GLN A 385 12.49 -22.71 22.89
N GLN A 386 12.33 -21.97 23.99
CA GLN A 386 11.19 -22.13 24.92
C GLN A 386 9.86 -21.98 24.21
N ARG A 387 9.74 -21.00 23.31
CA ARG A 387 8.54 -20.80 22.50
C ARG A 387 8.28 -21.96 21.54
N ARG A 388 9.32 -22.54 20.94
CA ARG A 388 9.19 -23.74 20.11
C ARG A 388 8.78 -24.94 20.94
N GLN A 389 9.41 -25.15 22.10
CA GLN A 389 9.07 -26.23 23.02
C GLN A 389 7.60 -26.13 23.43
N TRP A 390 7.16 -24.95 23.85
CA TRP A 390 5.75 -24.70 24.19
C TRP A 390 4.80 -25.06 23.04
N LEU A 391 5.16 -24.76 21.78
CA LEU A 391 4.33 -25.12 20.61
C LEU A 391 4.22 -26.63 20.41
N TYR A 392 5.30 -27.39 20.67
CA TYR A 392 5.29 -28.85 20.62
C TYR A 392 4.49 -29.44 21.80
N ASP A 393 4.69 -28.93 23.01
CA ASP A 393 3.98 -29.40 24.20
C ASP A 393 2.45 -29.24 24.05
N HIS A 394 2.02 -28.13 23.44
CA HIS A 394 0.60 -27.82 23.20
C HIS A 394 0.11 -28.22 21.79
N GLN A 395 0.87 -29.06 21.08
CA GLN A 395 0.52 -29.50 19.72
C GLN A 395 -0.83 -30.21 19.67
N HIS A 396 -1.08 -31.09 20.64
CA HIS A 396 -2.31 -31.86 20.74
C HIS A 396 -3.55 -30.96 20.80
N ILE A 397 -3.53 -29.89 21.60
CA ILE A 397 -4.62 -28.91 21.72
C ILE A 397 -4.75 -28.04 20.46
N LEU A 398 -3.62 -27.55 19.93
CA LEU A 398 -3.63 -26.62 18.80
C LEU A 398 -4.15 -27.27 17.51
N LEU A 399 -3.78 -28.53 17.26
CA LEU A 399 -4.13 -29.26 16.04
C LEU A 399 -5.37 -30.14 16.16
N ASP A 400 -5.95 -30.27 17.35
CA ASP A 400 -7.19 -31.03 17.58
C ASP A 400 -8.30 -30.66 16.56
N PRO A 401 -8.86 -31.61 15.80
CA PRO A 401 -9.94 -31.33 14.85
C PRO A 401 -11.28 -31.04 15.53
N ASP A 402 -11.50 -31.53 16.75
CA ASP A 402 -12.81 -31.51 17.43
C ASP A 402 -13.02 -30.24 18.25
N LEU A 403 -11.93 -29.57 18.66
CA LEU A 403 -12.00 -28.33 19.43
C LEU A 403 -12.17 -27.09 18.53
N SER A 404 -13.16 -26.25 18.86
CA SER A 404 -13.36 -24.94 18.24
C SER A 404 -12.24 -23.95 18.59
N ARG A 405 -12.02 -22.95 17.73
CA ARG A 405 -11.02 -21.88 17.99
C ARG A 405 -11.28 -21.11 19.28
N ALA A 406 -12.55 -20.99 19.66
CA ALA A 406 -12.95 -20.34 20.91
C ALA A 406 -12.62 -21.22 22.12
N GLU A 407 -12.86 -22.52 22.03
CA GLU A 407 -12.57 -23.49 23.11
C GLU A 407 -11.06 -23.62 23.34
N LYS A 408 -10.26 -23.66 22.26
CA LYS A 408 -8.80 -23.62 22.33
C LYS A 408 -8.27 -22.36 23.00
N ALA A 409 -8.92 -21.22 22.74
CA ALA A 409 -8.54 -19.95 23.34
C ALA A 409 -8.75 -19.95 24.87
N VAL A 410 -9.85 -20.58 25.33
CA VAL A 410 -10.13 -20.78 26.75
C VAL A 410 -9.14 -21.75 27.38
N GLN A 411 -8.93 -22.93 26.78
CA GLN A 411 -8.02 -23.95 27.33
C GLN A 411 -6.56 -23.46 27.44
N LEU A 412 -6.13 -22.62 26.51
CA LEU A 412 -4.76 -22.10 26.47
C LEU A 412 -4.61 -20.71 27.12
N ASN A 413 -5.67 -20.17 27.75
CA ASN A 413 -5.70 -18.83 28.36
C ASN A 413 -5.14 -17.73 27.45
N MET A 414 -5.56 -17.71 26.20
CA MET A 414 -5.09 -16.75 25.20
C MET A 414 -6.20 -16.27 24.27
N THR A 415 -5.93 -15.23 23.48
CA THR A 415 -6.92 -14.74 22.50
C THR A 415 -7.04 -15.66 21.29
N GLN A 416 -8.21 -15.71 20.64
CA GLN A 416 -8.42 -16.50 19.42
C GLN A 416 -7.43 -16.14 18.29
N LEU A 417 -6.97 -14.89 18.25
CA LEU A 417 -5.95 -14.45 17.31
C LEU A 417 -4.57 -15.03 17.63
N GLN A 418 -4.19 -15.10 18.91
CA GLN A 418 -2.96 -15.74 19.35
C GLN A 418 -2.98 -17.24 19.05
N VAL A 419 -4.10 -17.93 19.30
CA VAL A 419 -4.29 -19.34 18.90
C VAL A 419 -4.07 -19.53 17.40
N THR A 420 -4.67 -18.67 16.57
CA THR A 420 -4.54 -18.75 15.10
C THR A 420 -3.08 -18.57 14.66
N ARG A 421 -2.38 -17.59 15.24
CA ARG A 421 -0.97 -17.33 14.95
C ARG A 421 -0.08 -18.48 15.37
N ASN A 422 -0.27 -19.01 16.59
CA ASN A 422 0.50 -20.13 17.12
C ASN A 422 0.23 -21.43 16.34
N ARG A 423 -1.02 -21.70 15.95
CA ARG A 423 -1.37 -22.84 15.08
C ARG A 423 -0.73 -22.73 13.70
N THR A 424 -0.71 -21.54 13.11
CA THR A 424 -0.04 -21.30 11.82
C THR A 424 1.46 -21.55 11.92
N LEU A 425 2.10 -21.03 12.97
CA LEU A 425 3.52 -21.21 13.23
C LEU A 425 3.87 -22.69 13.48
N LEU A 426 3.08 -23.40 14.28
CA LEU A 426 3.26 -24.83 14.53
C LEU A 426 3.16 -25.65 13.24
N ARG A 427 2.16 -25.38 12.39
CA ARG A 427 2.04 -26.06 11.09
C ARG A 427 3.22 -25.79 10.16
N GLN A 428 3.72 -24.55 10.14
CA GLN A 428 4.93 -24.22 9.39
C GLN A 428 6.16 -25.00 9.90
N LEU A 429 6.29 -25.15 11.22
CA LEU A 429 7.38 -25.94 11.82
C LEU A 429 7.25 -27.45 11.52
N LEU A 430 6.03 -27.97 11.40
CA LEU A 430 5.74 -29.38 11.10
C LEU A 430 5.66 -29.69 9.59
N GLY A 431 5.81 -28.69 8.72
CA GLY A 431 5.68 -28.87 7.26
C GLY A 431 4.27 -29.23 6.80
N LEU A 432 3.24 -28.95 7.61
CA LEU A 432 1.84 -29.25 7.29
C LEU A 432 1.27 -28.18 6.34
N SER A 433 0.49 -28.62 5.34
CA SER A 433 -0.23 -27.76 4.40
C SER A 433 -1.06 -26.71 5.12
N GLY A 434 -1.06 -25.48 4.62
CA GLY A 434 -1.74 -24.37 5.30
C GLY A 434 -3.26 -24.53 5.34
N ASP A 435 -3.95 -23.84 6.26
CA ASP A 435 -5.43 -23.78 6.33
C ASP A 435 -6.08 -23.49 4.97
N ARG A 436 -5.37 -22.80 4.06
CA ARG A 436 -5.86 -22.46 2.72
C ARG A 436 -5.88 -23.64 1.75
N GLU A 437 -4.92 -24.56 1.88
CA GLU A 437 -4.78 -25.75 1.03
C GLU A 437 -5.79 -26.82 1.44
N GLU A 438 -5.97 -27.07 2.74
CA GLU A 438 -7.05 -27.93 3.27
C GLU A 438 -8.42 -27.40 2.83
N LEU A 439 -8.64 -26.09 2.92
CA LEU A 439 -9.88 -25.46 2.43
C LEU A 439 -10.04 -25.55 0.91
N ALA A 440 -8.96 -25.59 0.14
CA ALA A 440 -9.02 -25.78 -1.31
C ALA A 440 -9.33 -27.24 -1.67
N ALA A 441 -8.67 -28.19 -1.00
CA ALA A 441 -8.94 -29.62 -1.13
C ALA A 441 -10.39 -29.96 -0.74
N TRP A 442 -10.87 -29.43 0.38
CA TRP A 442 -12.26 -29.60 0.79
C TRP A 442 -13.26 -29.05 -0.24
N ARG A 443 -12.95 -27.91 -0.88
CA ARG A 443 -13.79 -27.33 -1.94
C ARG A 443 -13.86 -28.19 -3.19
N LEU A 444 -12.73 -28.81 -3.56
CA LEU A 444 -12.65 -29.75 -4.68
C LEU A 444 -13.44 -31.03 -4.36
N GLN A 445 -13.26 -31.57 -3.16
CA GLN A 445 -13.98 -32.77 -2.71
C GLN A 445 -15.51 -32.57 -2.71
N HIS A 446 -15.98 -31.38 -2.33
CA HIS A 446 -17.41 -31.06 -2.28
C HIS A 446 -17.89 -30.29 -3.52
N GLN A 447 -17.14 -30.34 -4.63
CA GLN A 447 -17.41 -29.57 -5.84
C GLN A 447 -18.81 -29.84 -6.41
N GLU A 448 -19.21 -31.11 -6.48
CA GLU A 448 -20.49 -31.52 -7.07
C GLU A 448 -21.68 -30.93 -6.29
N ILE A 449 -21.66 -31.06 -4.97
CA ILE A 449 -22.70 -30.51 -4.08
C ILE A 449 -22.70 -28.98 -4.12
N LEU A 450 -21.52 -28.35 -4.08
CA LEU A 450 -21.39 -26.89 -4.11
C LEU A 450 -21.84 -26.27 -5.45
N MET A 451 -21.70 -27.01 -6.55
CA MET A 451 -22.01 -26.54 -7.90
C MET A 451 -23.38 -26.97 -8.42
N SER A 452 -24.07 -27.88 -7.72
CA SER A 452 -25.42 -28.36 -8.05
C SER A 452 -26.38 -27.21 -8.41
N THR A 453 -27.13 -27.42 -9.50
CA THR A 453 -28.22 -26.54 -9.96
C THR A 453 -29.56 -26.86 -9.30
N ASP A 454 -29.67 -28.04 -8.71
CA ASP A 454 -30.94 -28.61 -8.27
C ASP A 454 -31.16 -28.37 -6.77
N LEU A 455 -30.07 -28.14 -6.02
CA LEU A 455 -30.10 -27.80 -4.60
C LEU A 455 -30.02 -26.29 -4.39
N SER A 456 -30.91 -25.76 -3.55
CA SER A 456 -30.84 -24.37 -3.10
C SER A 456 -29.64 -24.15 -2.18
N ILE A 457 -29.19 -22.89 -2.07
CA ILE A 457 -28.07 -22.51 -1.19
C ILE A 457 -28.35 -22.87 0.28
N ALA A 458 -29.61 -22.86 0.69
CA ALA A 458 -30.04 -23.24 2.03
C ALA A 458 -29.94 -24.75 2.26
N GLU A 459 -30.30 -25.56 1.25
CA GLU A 459 -30.19 -27.02 1.32
C GLU A 459 -28.73 -27.48 1.31
N ILE A 460 -27.89 -26.87 0.47
CA ILE A 460 -26.43 -27.11 0.45
C ILE A 460 -25.82 -26.76 1.82
N ALA A 461 -26.24 -25.62 2.40
CA ALA A 461 -25.78 -25.20 3.72
C ALA A 461 -26.16 -26.21 4.81
N LYS A 462 -27.37 -26.78 4.74
CA LYS A 462 -27.84 -27.82 5.66
C LYS A 462 -27.08 -29.14 5.48
N GLN A 463 -26.88 -29.60 4.24
CA GLN A 463 -26.16 -30.84 3.94
C GLN A 463 -24.69 -30.78 4.37
N LEU A 464 -24.04 -29.62 4.18
CA LEU A 464 -22.63 -29.44 4.52
C LEU A 464 -22.41 -28.92 5.96
N ASN A 465 -23.49 -28.74 6.72
CA ASN A 465 -23.49 -28.16 8.06
C ASN A 465 -22.66 -26.85 8.17
N ARG A 466 -22.91 -25.91 7.25
CA ARG A 466 -22.23 -24.60 7.19
C ARG A 466 -23.23 -23.46 7.03
N SER A 467 -22.79 -22.22 7.26
CA SER A 467 -23.64 -21.05 7.04
C SER A 467 -23.85 -20.78 5.53
N THR A 468 -25.03 -20.27 5.18
CA THR A 468 -25.37 -19.90 3.80
C THR A 468 -24.38 -18.89 3.20
N ALA A 469 -23.93 -17.92 4.00
CA ALA A 469 -22.90 -16.95 3.60
C ALA A 469 -21.56 -17.62 3.27
N TYR A 470 -21.17 -18.65 4.04
CA TYR A 470 -19.96 -19.43 3.78
C TYR A 470 -20.08 -20.22 2.48
N ILE A 471 -21.22 -20.85 2.21
CA ILE A 471 -21.48 -21.58 0.95
C ILE A 471 -21.41 -20.64 -0.26
N VAL A 472 -22.04 -19.46 -0.19
CA VAL A 472 -21.99 -18.46 -1.28
C VAL A 472 -20.55 -18.04 -1.58
N LYS A 473 -19.78 -17.70 -0.54
CA LYS A 473 -18.37 -17.29 -0.69
C LYS A 473 -17.54 -18.42 -1.30
N THR A 474 -17.74 -19.64 -0.82
CA THR A 474 -17.03 -20.84 -1.27
C THR A 474 -17.35 -21.17 -2.73
N ARG A 475 -18.62 -21.14 -3.12
CA ARG A 475 -19.07 -21.35 -4.51
C ARG A 475 -18.48 -20.32 -5.48
N ASN A 476 -18.41 -19.05 -5.07
CA ASN A 476 -17.78 -18.00 -5.87
C ASN A 476 -16.26 -18.19 -6.03
N ILE A 477 -15.57 -18.64 -4.97
CA ILE A 477 -14.13 -18.94 -5.03
C ILE A 477 -13.88 -20.15 -5.94
N LEU A 478 -14.71 -21.20 -5.83
CA LEU A 478 -14.60 -22.40 -6.66
C LEU A 478 -14.87 -22.08 -8.14
N ARG A 479 -15.90 -21.27 -8.46
CA ARG A 479 -16.15 -20.81 -9.84
C ARG A 479 -15.00 -20.02 -10.42
N LYS A 480 -14.32 -19.19 -9.62
CA LYS A 480 -13.11 -18.48 -10.04
C LYS A 480 -11.95 -19.44 -10.31
N ALA A 481 -11.75 -20.43 -9.45
CA ALA A 481 -10.70 -21.44 -9.62
C ALA A 481 -10.93 -22.31 -10.87
N LEU A 482 -12.20 -22.57 -11.22
CA LEU A 482 -12.60 -23.35 -12.40
C LEU A 482 -12.83 -22.51 -13.66
N HIS A 483 -12.47 -21.22 -13.66
CA HIS A 483 -12.68 -20.28 -14.79
C HIS A 483 -14.13 -20.19 -15.30
N LEU A 484 -15.13 -20.49 -14.46
CA LEU A 484 -16.53 -20.44 -14.85
C LEU A 484 -17.08 -19.01 -14.82
N PRO A 485 -17.94 -18.61 -15.78
CA PRO A 485 -18.53 -17.28 -15.80
C PRO A 485 -19.36 -17.03 -14.53
N SER A 486 -19.28 -15.78 -14.04
CA SER A 486 -20.09 -15.28 -12.93
C SER A 486 -21.57 -15.53 -13.21
N VAL A 487 -22.35 -15.89 -12.18
CA VAL A 487 -23.80 -16.14 -12.26
C VAL A 487 -24.53 -15.02 -13.01
N LYS A 488 -24.04 -13.77 -12.86
CA LYS A 488 -24.54 -12.61 -13.58
C LYS A 488 -24.42 -12.76 -15.11
N LYS A 489 -23.30 -13.23 -15.66
CA LYS A 489 -23.12 -13.40 -17.12
C LYS A 489 -24.00 -14.52 -17.72
N GLN A 490 -24.31 -15.56 -16.94
CA GLN A 490 -25.25 -16.61 -17.38
C GLN A 490 -26.69 -16.10 -17.46
N SER A 491 -27.14 -15.33 -16.46
CA SER A 491 -28.46 -14.69 -16.52
C SER A 491 -28.60 -13.74 -17.72
N TRP A 492 -27.51 -13.09 -18.14
CA TRP A 492 -27.49 -12.21 -19.31
C TRP A 492 -27.66 -12.97 -20.62
N LYS A 493 -26.95 -14.09 -20.80
CA LYS A 493 -27.09 -14.92 -21.99
C LYS A 493 -28.51 -15.48 -22.14
N TRP A 494 -29.08 -15.98 -21.04
CA TRP A 494 -30.44 -16.50 -21.02
C TRP A 494 -31.49 -15.45 -21.38
N VAL A 495 -31.35 -14.22 -20.88
CA VAL A 495 -32.28 -13.10 -21.17
C VAL A 495 -32.28 -12.73 -22.65
N LEU A 496 -31.14 -12.80 -23.33
CA LEU A 496 -31.04 -12.55 -24.77
C LEU A 496 -31.69 -13.69 -25.59
N GLU A 497 -31.47 -14.94 -25.18
CA GLU A 497 -32.05 -16.11 -25.86
C GLU A 497 -33.59 -16.17 -25.73
N HIS A 498 -34.16 -15.64 -24.65
CA HIS A 498 -35.59 -15.71 -24.34
C HIS A 498 -36.26 -14.33 -24.29
N GLN A 499 -35.73 -13.36 -25.04
CA GLN A 499 -36.19 -11.97 -25.03
C GLN A 499 -37.67 -11.84 -25.41
N GLN A 500 -38.11 -12.59 -26.41
CA GLN A 500 -39.47 -12.50 -26.95
C GLN A 500 -40.51 -13.01 -25.94
N ASP A 501 -40.25 -14.17 -25.34
CA ASP A 501 -41.07 -14.71 -24.27
C ASP A 501 -41.14 -13.80 -23.04
N LEU A 502 -40.04 -13.11 -22.70
CA LEU A 502 -40.02 -12.15 -21.58
C LEU A 502 -40.89 -10.90 -21.82
N MET A 503 -41.12 -10.53 -23.08
CA MET A 503 -41.96 -9.39 -23.48
C MET A 503 -43.44 -9.78 -23.58
N ASP A 504 -43.73 -10.97 -24.08
CA ASP A 504 -45.08 -11.32 -24.55
C ASP A 504 -45.91 -12.12 -23.52
N LEU A 505 -45.26 -12.97 -22.72
CA LEU A 505 -45.95 -13.82 -21.73
C LEU A 505 -46.14 -13.11 -20.40
N SER A 506 -47.20 -13.41 -19.63
CA SER A 506 -47.36 -12.91 -18.26
C SER A 506 -46.36 -13.55 -17.28
N ILE A 507 -46.17 -12.97 -16.08
CA ILE A 507 -45.26 -13.57 -15.09
C ILE A 507 -45.70 -14.99 -14.74
N GLY A 508 -47.01 -15.21 -14.55
CA GLY A 508 -47.57 -16.54 -14.26
C GLY A 508 -47.25 -17.56 -15.37
N GLN A 509 -47.37 -17.16 -16.63
CA GLN A 509 -47.04 -18.02 -17.78
C GLN A 509 -45.54 -18.31 -17.88
N LEU A 510 -44.67 -17.33 -17.58
CA LEU A 510 -43.21 -17.52 -17.55
C LEU A 510 -42.76 -18.41 -16.39
N GLN A 511 -43.43 -18.32 -15.24
CA GLN A 511 -43.17 -19.19 -14.10
C GLN A 511 -43.52 -20.65 -14.44
N GLN A 512 -44.61 -20.88 -15.16
CA GLN A 512 -45.02 -22.22 -15.60
C GLN A 512 -44.12 -22.76 -16.72
N LYS A 513 -43.81 -21.96 -17.75
CA LYS A 513 -43.02 -22.39 -18.92
C LYS A 513 -41.56 -22.70 -18.59
N TYR A 514 -40.96 -21.97 -17.64
CA TYR A 514 -39.53 -22.09 -17.32
C TYR A 514 -39.23 -22.53 -15.89
N HIS A 515 -40.27 -22.90 -15.11
CA HIS A 515 -40.14 -23.27 -13.70
C HIS A 515 -39.38 -22.24 -12.86
N LEU A 516 -39.62 -20.96 -13.13
CA LEU A 516 -38.93 -19.85 -12.47
C LEU A 516 -39.72 -19.33 -11.28
N SER A 517 -39.01 -18.82 -10.26
CA SER A 517 -39.67 -18.06 -9.19
C SER A 517 -40.07 -16.67 -9.69
N TYR A 518 -41.08 -16.07 -9.05
CA TYR A 518 -41.54 -14.71 -9.34
C TYR A 518 -40.37 -13.70 -9.35
N ASP A 519 -39.49 -13.77 -8.34
CA ASP A 519 -38.33 -12.89 -8.22
C ASP A 519 -37.32 -13.10 -9.35
N GLN A 520 -37.15 -14.34 -9.83
CA GLN A 520 -36.26 -14.67 -10.94
C GLN A 520 -36.81 -14.16 -12.28
N VAL A 521 -38.12 -14.29 -12.53
CA VAL A 521 -38.77 -13.74 -13.74
C VAL A 521 -38.65 -12.22 -13.74
N ARG A 522 -38.95 -11.59 -12.60
CA ARG A 522 -38.86 -10.14 -12.42
C ARG A 522 -37.45 -9.62 -12.63
N TYR A 523 -36.44 -10.28 -12.05
CA TYR A 523 -35.04 -9.92 -12.25
C TYR A 523 -34.61 -9.99 -13.72
N ARG A 524 -35.05 -11.02 -14.44
CA ARG A 524 -34.74 -11.20 -15.86
C ARG A 524 -35.40 -10.16 -16.77
N ARG A 525 -36.66 -9.78 -16.50
CA ARG A 525 -37.32 -8.65 -17.19
C ARG A 525 -36.63 -7.32 -16.91
N GLN A 526 -36.16 -7.11 -15.68
CA GLN A 526 -35.40 -5.91 -15.34
C GLN A 526 -34.08 -5.83 -16.13
N LEU A 527 -33.37 -6.96 -16.27
CA LEU A 527 -32.17 -7.03 -17.11
C LEU A 527 -32.48 -6.72 -18.57
N LEU A 528 -33.62 -7.21 -19.10
CA LEU A 528 -34.05 -6.92 -20.47
C LEU A 528 -34.33 -5.42 -20.69
N LYS A 529 -35.04 -4.77 -19.76
CA LYS A 529 -35.30 -3.32 -19.83
C LYS A 529 -34.01 -2.50 -19.77
N GLN A 530 -33.05 -2.88 -18.93
CA GLN A 530 -31.72 -2.24 -18.89
C GLN A 530 -30.99 -2.37 -20.23
N PHE A 531 -31.08 -3.54 -20.87
CA PHE A 531 -30.49 -3.75 -22.20
C PHE A 531 -31.15 -2.86 -23.28
N GLN A 532 -32.49 -2.79 -23.31
CA GLN A 532 -33.21 -1.93 -24.26
C GLN A 532 -32.86 -0.44 -24.05
N GLN A 533 -32.76 0.01 -22.79
CA GLN A 533 -32.31 1.37 -22.46
C GLN A 533 -30.86 1.63 -22.89
N GLU A 534 -29.93 0.70 -22.64
CA GLU A 534 -28.54 0.82 -23.10
C GLU A 534 -28.42 0.90 -24.63
N GLN A 535 -29.24 0.14 -25.36
CA GLN A 535 -29.27 0.17 -26.83
C GLN A 535 -29.86 1.49 -27.37
N GLN A 536 -30.96 1.98 -26.79
CA GLN A 536 -31.53 3.28 -27.14
C GLN A 536 -30.56 4.44 -26.83
N THR A 537 -29.83 4.35 -25.71
CA THR A 537 -28.82 5.36 -25.34
C THR A 537 -27.65 5.37 -26.33
N LYS A 538 -27.24 4.21 -26.84
CA LYS A 538 -26.20 4.09 -27.88
C LYS A 538 -26.64 4.61 -29.24
N LEU A 539 -27.89 4.36 -29.63
CA LEU A 539 -28.49 4.89 -30.86
C LEU A 539 -28.63 6.42 -30.81
N GLN A 540 -28.93 6.98 -29.64
CA GLN A 540 -29.03 8.43 -29.43
C GLN A 540 -27.67 9.13 -29.28
N SER A 541 -26.60 8.41 -28.92
CA SER A 541 -25.25 8.99 -28.77
C SER A 541 -24.43 9.06 -30.06
N GLY A 542 -25.00 8.70 -31.22
CA GLY A 542 -24.40 9.00 -32.52
C GLY A 542 -23.08 8.27 -32.84
N ASP A 543 -22.74 7.19 -32.14
CA ASP A 543 -21.63 6.34 -32.54
C ASP A 543 -22.13 5.32 -33.58
N ASN A 544 -22.17 5.78 -34.83
CA ASN A 544 -22.33 4.92 -35.99
C ASN A 544 -20.99 4.16 -36.20
N PRO A 545 -20.93 2.83 -36.07
CA PRO A 545 -19.68 2.10 -36.31
C PRO A 545 -19.55 1.79 -37.80
N GLN A 546 -19.49 2.82 -38.65
CA GLN A 546 -18.96 2.74 -40.01
C GLN A 546 -18.34 4.10 -40.37
N GLY A 547 -17.02 4.13 -40.40
CA GLY A 547 -16.15 5.27 -40.64
C GLY A 547 -14.71 4.89 -40.31
#